data_AF-A0A7J2YCG0-F1
#
_entry.id   AF-A0A7J2YCG0-F1
#
_cell.length_a   1.000
_cell.length_b   1.000
_cell.length_c   1.000
_cell.angle_alpha   90.00
_cell.angle_beta   90.00
_cell.angle_gamma   90.00
#
_symmetry.space_group_name_H-M   'P 1'
#
loop_
_entity.id
_entity.type
_entity.pdbx_description
1 polymer ?
#
loop_
_entity_poly.entity_id
_entity_poly.type
_entity_poly.pdbx_seq_one_letter_code
_entity_poly.pdbx_strand_id
1 'polypeptide(L)' 'MVEKAIKEAKRYPSKNQLFRSLEKQVQYQTLNTILDYLESSNKITYDREGAIIWVFADNPKLKKLLVGSTRLR' A
#
# COMPACT_ATOMS: atom_id res chain seq x y z
N MET A 1 -4.36 -7.03 7.14
CA MET A 1 -4.91 -8.04 6.21
C MET A 1 -4.55 -7.68 4.78
N VAL A 2 -5.14 -6.63 4.16
CA VAL A 2 -4.76 -6.20 2.80
C VAL A 2 -3.44 -5.42 2.77
N GLU A 3 -3.31 -4.36 3.59
CA GLU A 3 -2.08 -3.54 3.63
C GLU A 3 -0.82 -4.39 3.93
N LYS A 4 -0.93 -5.30 4.90
CA LYS A 4 0.16 -6.23 5.25
C LYS A 4 0.56 -7.11 4.07
N ALA A 5 -0.42 -7.69 3.36
CA ALA A 5 -0.14 -8.53 2.19
C ALA A 5 0.62 -7.76 1.10
N ILE A 6 0.19 -6.53 0.77
CA ILE A 6 0.88 -5.68 -0.22
C ILE A 6 2.29 -5.30 0.25
N LYS A 7 2.44 -4.97 1.53
CA LYS A 7 3.74 -4.61 2.12
C LYS A 7 4.75 -5.76 2.10
N GLU A 8 4.29 -6.99 2.37
CA GLU A 8 5.13 -8.20 2.39
C GLU A 8 5.48 -8.65 0.97
N ALA A 9 4.50 -8.66 0.04
CA ALA A 9 4.72 -9.07 -1.34
C ALA A 9 5.49 -8.04 -2.18
N LYS A 10 5.53 -6.77 -1.76
CA LYS A 10 6.09 -5.59 -2.47
C LYS A 10 5.44 -5.24 -3.80
N ARG A 11 4.98 -6.23 -4.56
CA ARG A 11 4.31 -6.07 -5.85
C ARG A 11 3.23 -7.14 -6.03
N TYR A 12 2.07 -6.72 -6.50
CA TYR A 12 1.03 -7.61 -7.01
C TYR A 12 0.77 -7.30 -8.48
N PRO A 13 0.73 -8.30 -9.38
CA PRO A 13 0.46 -8.07 -10.80
C PRO A 13 -0.94 -7.50 -11.09
N SER A 14 -1.94 -7.78 -10.26
CA SER A 14 -3.29 -7.24 -10.44
C SER A 14 -4.12 -7.29 -9.15
N LYS A 15 -5.22 -6.52 -9.13
CA LYS A 15 -6.22 -6.52 -8.03
C LYS A 15 -6.78 -7.92 -7.76
N ASN A 16 -7.03 -8.71 -8.81
CA ASN A 16 -7.55 -10.07 -8.67
C ASN A 16 -6.55 -11.04 -8.02
N GLN A 17 -5.26 -10.91 -8.30
CA GLN A 17 -4.24 -11.74 -7.66
C GLN A 17 -4.10 -11.37 -6.18
N LEU A 18 -4.11 -10.08 -5.85
CA LEU A 18 -4.16 -9.62 -4.47
C LEU A 18 -5.38 -10.23 -3.77
N PHE A 19 -6.58 -10.09 -4.33
CA PHE A 19 -7.82 -10.60 -3.75
C PHE A 19 -7.76 -12.10 -3.44
N ARG A 20 -7.24 -12.91 -4.37
CA ARG A 20 -7.08 -14.37 -4.20
C ARG A 20 -6.04 -14.75 -3.15
N SER A 21 -5.03 -13.91 -2.93
CA SER A 21 -3.97 -14.15 -1.93
C SER A 21 -4.38 -13.84 -0.49
N LEU A 22 -5.52 -13.19 -0.27
CA LEU A 22 -5.97 -12.82 1.06
C LEU A 22 -6.48 -14.05 1.82
N GLU A 23 -5.90 -14.29 3.01
CA GLU A 23 -6.27 -15.39 3.92
C GLU A 23 -7.77 -15.37 4.29
N LYS A 24 -8.35 -14.18 4.45
CA LYS A 24 -9.81 -14.00 4.54
C LYS A 24 -10.27 -13.09 3.41
N GLN A 25 -11.20 -13.62 2.62
CA GLN A 25 -11.81 -12.90 1.52
C GLN A 25 -12.63 -11.72 2.08
N VAL A 26 -12.25 -10.51 1.70
CA VAL A 26 -13.07 -9.30 1.94
C VAL A 26 -14.11 -9.17 0.83
N GLN A 27 -15.09 -8.28 0.95
CA GLN A 27 -15.93 -7.97 -0.20
C GLN A 27 -15.11 -7.19 -1.24
N TYR A 28 -15.33 -7.45 -2.53
CA TYR A 28 -14.56 -6.81 -3.60
C TYR A 28 -14.65 -5.28 -3.57
N GLN A 29 -15.82 -4.73 -3.22
CA GLN A 29 -15.98 -3.27 -3.09
C GLN A 29 -15.19 -2.70 -1.91
N THR A 30 -15.16 -3.41 -0.78
CA THR A 30 -14.30 -3.03 0.35
C THR A 30 -12.83 -3.07 -0.03
N LEU A 31 -12.39 -4.06 -0.84
CA LEU A 31 -11.03 -4.07 -1.36
C LEU A 31 -10.73 -2.82 -2.17
N ASN A 32 -11.63 -2.39 -3.05
CA ASN A 32 -11.46 -1.15 -3.81
C ASN A 32 -11.32 0.06 -2.90
N THR A 33 -12.21 0.23 -1.91
CA THR A 33 -12.11 1.33 -0.93
C THR A 33 -10.78 1.33 -0.17
N ILE A 34 -10.29 0.14 0.22
CA ILE A 34 -8.99 0.01 0.87
C ILE A 34 -7.87 0.44 -0.07
N LEU A 35 -7.91 0.01 -1.33
CA LEU A 35 -6.89 0.36 -2.32
C LEU A 35 -6.89 1.86 -2.62
N ASP A 36 -8.05 2.48 -2.77
CA ASP A 36 -8.20 3.92 -2.99
C ASP A 36 -7.61 4.72 -1.81
N TYR A 37 -7.83 4.25 -0.58
CA TYR A 37 -7.21 4.83 0.62
C TYR A 37 -5.69 4.67 0.63
N LEU A 38 -5.17 3.50 0.25
CA LEU A 38 -3.73 3.25 0.21
C LEU A 38 -3.02 4.06 -0.88
N GLU A 39 -3.67 4.27 -2.02
CA GLU A 39 -3.15 5.11 -3.11
C GLU A 39 -3.15 6.59 -2.68
N SER A 40 -4.28 7.11 -2.20
CA SER A 40 -4.38 8.51 -1.74
C SER A 40 -3.46 8.84 -0.57
N SER A 41 -3.11 7.85 0.27
CA SER A 41 -2.12 7.99 1.33
C SER A 41 -0.66 7.76 0.88
N ASN A 42 -0.41 7.66 -0.43
CA ASN A 42 0.91 7.41 -1.04
C ASN A 42 1.61 6.15 -0.50
N LYS A 43 0.86 5.15 -0.05
CA LYS A 43 1.43 3.88 0.41
C LYS A 43 1.68 2.92 -0.75
N ILE A 44 0.80 2.96 -1.75
CA ILE A 44 0.89 2.16 -2.97
C ILE A 44 0.82 3.07 -4.20
N THR A 45 1.27 2.55 -5.34
CA THR A 45 1.04 3.13 -6.66
C THR A 45 0.65 2.03 -7.64
N TYR A 46 -0.02 2.42 -8.72
CA TYR A 46 -0.26 1.55 -9.86
C TYR A 46 0.81 1.74 -10.94
N ASP A 47 1.22 0.65 -11.57
CA ASP A 47 2.02 0.66 -12.80
C ASP A 47 1.12 0.89 -14.02
N ARG A 48 1.71 1.14 -15.19
CA ARG A 48 0.97 1.32 -16.47
C ARG A 48 0.10 0.11 -16.83
N GLU A 49 0.48 -1.08 -16.38
CA GLU A 49 -0.25 -2.34 -16.58
C GLU A 49 -1.29 -2.63 -15.48
N GLY A 50 -1.44 -1.74 -14.50
CA GLY A 50 -2.37 -1.91 -13.37
C GLY A 50 -1.84 -2.78 -12.22
N ALA A 51 -0.53 -3.08 -12.21
CA ALA A 51 0.13 -3.75 -11.10
C ALA A 51 0.20 -2.83 -9.87
N ILE A 52 -0.02 -3.40 -8.68
CA ILE A 52 0.01 -2.69 -7.39
C ILE A 52 1.42 -2.79 -6.81
N ILE A 53 2.05 -1.65 -6.53
CA ILE A 53 3.42 -1.57 -6.00
C ILE A 53 3.39 -0.89 -4.63
N TRP A 54 4.06 -1.50 -3.65
CA TRP A 54 4.27 -0.88 -2.34
C TRP A 54 5.42 0.12 -2.40
N VAL A 55 5.13 1.41 -2.20
CA VAL A 55 6.12 2.50 -2.26
C VAL A 55 6.38 3.16 -0.92
N PHE A 56 5.58 2.83 0.11
CA PHE A 56 5.75 3.43 1.43
C PHE A 56 7.12 3.12 2.03
N ALA A 57 7.90 4.18 2.27
CA ALA A 57 9.21 4.08 2.88
C ALA A 57 9.10 3.81 4.39
N ASP A 58 9.11 2.53 4.77
CA ASP A 58 9.19 2.11 6.17
C ASP A 58 10.64 2.16 6.71
N ASN A 59 11.42 3.15 6.25
CA ASN A 59 12.80 3.29 6.66
C ASN A 59 12.85 3.93 8.06
N PRO A 60 13.39 3.24 9.08
CA PRO A 60 13.49 3.77 10.43
C PRO A 60 14.31 5.06 10.50
N LYS A 61 15.26 5.25 9.58
CA LYS A 61 16.05 6.49 9.46
C LYS A 61 15.20 7.66 8.98
N LEU A 62 14.33 7.45 7.98
CA LEU A 62 13.39 8.49 7.51
C LEU A 62 12.39 8.87 8.62
N LYS A 63 11.89 7.89 9.38
CA LYS A 63 11.02 8.18 10.54
C LYS A 63 11.72 9.06 11.58
N LYS A 64 12.98 8.74 11.94
CA LYS A 64 13.76 9.57 12.86
C LYS A 64 13.97 10.98 12.33
N LEU A 65 14.25 11.13 11.04
CA LEU A 65 14.41 12.44 10.40
C LEU A 65 13.11 13.25 10.38
N LEU A 66 11.96 12.61 10.14
CA LEU A 66 10.65 13.26 10.20
C LEU A 66 10.24 13.69 11.61
N VAL A 67 10.63 12.93 12.64
CA VAL A 67 10.41 13.33 14.04
C VAL A 67 11.30 14.50 14.43
N GLY A 68 12.55 14.50 13.96
CA GLY A 68 13.51 15.58 14.21
C GLY A 68 13.33 16.81 13.32
N SER A 69 12.48 16.76 12.29
CA SER A 69 12.31 17.87 11.36
C SER A 69 11.41 18.96 11.96
N THR A 70 11.84 20.21 11.82
CA THR A 70 11.01 21.36 12.19
C THR A 70 9.98 21.60 11.09
N ARG A 71 8.70 21.76 11.45
CA ARG A 71 7.68 22.15 10.47
C ARG A 71 7.98 23.56 9.99
N LEU A 72 8.31 23.67 8.71
CA LEU A 72 8.33 24.96 8.02
C LEU A 72 6.88 25.47 7.96
N ARG A 73 6.69 26.69 8.43
CA ARG A 73 5.39 27.35 8.64
C ARG A 73 5.12 28.34 7.53
#